data_AF-A0AAE1YWJ1-F1
#
_entry.id   AF-A0AAE1YWJ1-F1
#
_cell.length_a   1.000
_cell.length_b   1.000
_cell.length_c   1.000
_cell.angle_alpha   90.00
_cell.angle_beta   90.00
_cell.angle_gamma   90.00
#
_symmetry.space_group_name_H-M   'P 1'
#
loop_
_entity.id
_entity.type
_entity.pdbx_description
1 polymer ?
#
loop_
_entity_poly.entity_id
_entity_poly.type
_entity_poly.pdbx_seq_one_letter_code
_entity_poly.pdbx_strand_id
1 'polypeptide(L)'
;MFNLVCLVSLLLASSAIACDRCVHQSKVAFFSKADALQSGACGYGSLAIGFNGGRLAAAAPSIYKDGAGCGACFQIRCKNEDICSKEGTTVIVTDRNNDNRTDFVLSSRGFIGMAKKGMGQDILKLGVADVEYKRVPCDYKDKNLAVRVEESSQKPNYLAVKFLYQGGQTEIVAVDVAQVGSSNWNFMTRNYGAVWDTSRVPNGALQFRMVVTSGFDGKWYWAKNVLPADWKNGVIYDSGLQITDIAQEGCSTSAGIWLSFPSAVPSLSHLSAYPSSSSSTTANNTNRIHSTVREKRMDEKLVKSRFKRVCVFCGSSSGKRDCYREAALDLARELVAKRLDLVYGGGSIGLMGSVAQAVHAGGGHVLGIIPRALVGKERTGETVGEVRMVGGMHQRKAEMARHSDCFIALPGGYGTLEELLEVITWAQLGIHDKPVGLLNVDGYYNYLLTFIDKAVDDGFIRPSQRHIFVSAPNAKELVQKLEEYVPVQDGGVAKLNWTVEIEQPPPPSPTPAASKQVGFTALKKAEIAL
;
A
#
# COMPACT_ATOMS: atom_id res chain seq x y z
N MET A 1 27.07 36.38 13.97
CA MET A 1 27.69 35.10 13.57
C MET A 1 27.70 34.11 14.74
N PHE A 2 26.55 33.87 15.41
CA PHE A 2 26.48 32.92 16.55
C PHE A 2 25.06 32.36 16.81
N ASN A 3 24.14 32.39 15.82
CA ASN A 3 22.75 31.93 16.03
C ASN A 3 22.18 31.07 14.90
N LEU A 4 23.02 30.57 13.98
CA LEU A 4 22.59 29.71 12.85
C LEU A 4 23.09 28.27 12.94
N VAL A 5 23.70 27.87 14.05
CA VAL A 5 24.27 26.52 14.23
C VAL A 5 23.37 25.60 15.06
N CYS A 6 22.41 26.13 15.82
CA CYS A 6 21.52 25.30 16.65
C CYS A 6 20.29 24.74 15.92
N LEU A 7 19.90 25.29 14.76
CA LEU A 7 18.70 24.83 14.05
C LEU A 7 18.94 23.66 13.07
N VAL A 8 20.20 23.36 12.74
CA VAL A 8 20.54 22.27 11.80
C VAL A 8 20.72 20.92 12.52
N SER A 9 20.84 20.93 13.84
CA SER A 9 21.04 19.72 14.66
C SER A 9 19.74 18.96 15.00
N LEU A 10 18.57 19.48 14.61
CA LEU A 10 17.25 18.92 14.97
C LEU A 10 16.49 18.24 13.82
N LEU A 11 17.09 18.08 12.64
CA LEU A 11 16.44 17.44 11.47
C LEU A 11 17.07 16.09 11.04
N LEU A 12 17.95 15.49 11.83
CA LEU A 12 18.56 14.17 11.54
C LEU A 12 17.95 12.99 12.34
N ALA A 13 16.76 13.15 12.92
CA ALA A 13 16.10 12.07 13.68
C ALA A 13 14.69 11.81 13.18
N SER A 14 14.51 11.26 11.97
CA SER A 14 13.21 10.67 11.55
C SER A 14 13.26 9.76 10.31
N SER A 15 14.36 9.05 10.04
CA SER A 15 14.35 7.91 9.11
C SER A 15 14.17 6.55 9.81
N ALA A 16 14.34 6.50 11.13
CA ALA A 16 14.28 5.25 11.89
C ALA A 16 12.86 4.69 12.07
N ILE A 17 11.81 5.51 11.94
CA ILE A 17 10.43 5.14 12.30
C ILE A 17 9.81 4.13 11.32
N ALA A 18 10.34 4.02 10.10
CA ALA A 18 9.81 3.12 9.08
C ALA A 18 10.57 1.80 8.93
N CYS A 19 11.71 1.61 9.61
CA CYS A 19 12.50 0.39 9.44
C CYS A 19 12.13 -0.65 10.50
N ASP A 20 11.50 -1.75 10.05
CA ASP A 20 11.06 -2.83 10.91
C ASP A 20 12.22 -3.56 11.61
N ARG A 21 13.43 -3.50 11.04
CA ARG A 21 14.61 -4.18 11.59
C ARG A 21 15.39 -3.34 12.60
N CYS A 22 15.10 -2.05 12.73
CA CYS A 22 15.85 -1.18 13.64
C CYS A 22 15.44 -1.39 15.09
N VAL A 23 16.40 -1.14 15.98
CA VAL A 23 16.16 -1.15 17.41
C VAL A 23 15.59 0.21 17.81
N HIS A 24 14.40 0.16 18.40
CA HIS A 24 13.68 1.32 18.92
C HIS A 24 13.81 1.36 20.43
N GLN A 25 13.85 2.55 21.00
CA GLN A 25 13.87 2.75 22.45
C GLN A 25 12.52 3.30 22.90
N SER A 26 11.96 2.74 23.97
CA SER A 26 10.66 3.15 24.48
C SER A 26 10.47 2.74 25.94
N LYS A 27 9.24 2.87 26.43
CA LYS A 27 8.78 2.36 27.72
C LYS A 27 7.70 1.31 27.50
N VAL A 28 7.64 0.33 28.40
CA VAL A 28 6.54 -0.63 28.44
C VAL A 28 5.97 -0.72 29.84
N ALA A 29 4.65 -0.87 29.91
CA ALA A 29 3.93 -1.23 31.13
C ALA A 29 3.46 -2.69 31.03
N PHE A 30 2.80 -3.17 32.08
CA PHE A 30 2.10 -4.45 32.02
C PHE A 30 0.70 -4.38 32.64
N PHE A 31 -0.12 -5.38 32.31
CA PHE A 31 -1.39 -5.61 32.98
C PHE A 31 -1.45 -7.00 33.59
N SER A 32 -2.08 -7.09 34.76
CA SER A 32 -2.19 -8.32 35.56
C SER A 32 -3.52 -9.04 35.41
N LYS A 33 -4.51 -8.43 34.76
CA LYS A 33 -5.87 -9.00 34.65
C LYS A 33 -5.95 -10.08 33.58
N ALA A 34 -6.35 -11.29 33.98
CA ALA A 34 -6.56 -12.42 33.08
C ALA A 34 -7.68 -12.18 32.06
N ASP A 35 -8.71 -11.41 32.42
CA ASP A 35 -9.85 -11.10 31.53
C ASP A 35 -9.45 -10.22 30.34
N ALA A 36 -8.43 -9.37 30.52
CA ALA A 36 -7.87 -8.55 29.44
C ALA A 36 -7.07 -9.38 28.42
N LEU A 37 -6.81 -10.68 28.69
CA LEU A 37 -6.22 -11.60 27.71
C LEU A 37 -7.28 -12.26 26.80
N GLN A 38 -8.57 -12.14 27.14
CA GLN A 38 -9.67 -12.80 26.43
C GLN A 38 -10.38 -11.88 25.42
N SER A 39 -10.04 -10.59 25.41
CA SER A 39 -10.57 -9.59 24.47
C SER A 39 -9.45 -8.67 24.02
N GLY A 40 -9.60 -8.07 22.83
CA GLY A 40 -8.60 -7.17 22.27
C GLY A 40 -9.00 -6.71 20.87
N ALA A 41 -8.48 -5.56 20.47
CA ALA A 41 -8.77 -4.89 19.21
C ALA A 41 -8.43 -5.74 17.97
N CYS A 42 -7.49 -6.70 18.09
CA CYS A 42 -7.21 -7.64 17.01
C CYS A 42 -8.29 -8.69 16.77
N GLY A 43 -9.23 -8.85 17.71
CA GLY A 43 -10.35 -9.78 17.58
C GLY A 43 -9.98 -11.24 17.84
N TYR A 44 -8.77 -11.58 18.30
CA TYR A 44 -8.40 -12.99 18.55
C TYR A 44 -9.20 -13.66 19.68
N GLY A 45 -9.77 -12.87 20.59
CA GLY A 45 -10.53 -13.40 21.72
C GLY A 45 -9.67 -14.30 22.62
N SER A 46 -10.26 -15.37 23.16
CA SER A 46 -9.56 -16.35 24.01
C SER A 46 -8.43 -17.11 23.28
N LEU A 47 -8.44 -17.14 21.94
CA LEU A 47 -7.36 -17.77 21.16
C LEU A 47 -6.01 -17.05 21.34
N ALA A 48 -6.03 -15.76 21.71
CA ALA A 48 -4.83 -14.98 21.94
C ALA A 48 -3.90 -15.63 22.97
N ILE A 49 -4.46 -16.26 24.02
CA ILE A 49 -3.70 -16.92 25.10
C ILE A 49 -2.84 -18.08 24.56
N GLY A 50 -3.27 -18.72 23.48
CA GLY A 50 -2.53 -19.80 22.82
C GLY A 50 -1.34 -19.31 22.00
N PHE A 51 -1.20 -18.01 21.74
CA PHE A 51 -0.09 -17.47 20.98
C PHE A 51 1.13 -17.22 21.87
N ASN A 52 2.29 -17.68 21.40
CA ASN A 52 3.60 -17.36 21.97
C ASN A 52 3.66 -17.59 23.50
N GLY A 53 3.04 -18.67 24.00
CA GLY A 53 2.98 -19.00 25.43
C GLY A 53 2.20 -18.00 26.30
N GLY A 54 1.35 -17.18 25.70
CA GLY A 54 0.62 -16.10 26.36
C GLY A 54 1.46 -14.84 26.58
N ARG A 55 2.58 -14.67 25.87
CA ARG A 55 3.37 -13.44 25.86
C ARG A 55 2.78 -12.43 24.88
N LEU A 56 1.70 -11.79 25.30
CA LEU A 56 0.90 -10.88 24.49
C LEU A 56 1.27 -9.42 24.74
N ALA A 57 0.95 -8.57 23.76
CA ALA A 57 1.13 -7.12 23.84
C ALA A 57 -0.06 -6.36 23.23
N ALA A 58 -0.47 -5.29 23.90
CA ALA A 58 -1.21 -4.19 23.30
C ALA A 58 -0.20 -3.17 22.77
N ALA A 59 -0.33 -2.73 21.53
CA ALA A 59 0.67 -1.88 20.87
C ALA A 59 0.11 -0.50 20.47
N ALA A 60 0.94 0.53 20.50
CA ALA A 60 0.58 1.89 20.13
C ALA A 60 0.04 1.96 18.68
N PRO A 61 -0.71 3.02 18.31
CA PRO A 61 -1.36 3.09 17.00
C PRO A 61 -0.42 2.93 15.80
N SER A 62 0.82 3.42 15.89
CA SER A 62 1.87 3.27 14.86
C SER A 62 2.29 1.82 14.61
N ILE A 63 2.19 0.96 15.63
CA ILE A 63 2.54 -0.46 15.56
C ILE A 63 1.30 -1.31 15.29
N TYR A 64 0.15 -0.95 15.87
CA TYR A 64 -1.13 -1.61 15.64
C TYR A 64 -1.62 -1.43 14.19
N LYS A 65 -1.30 -0.29 13.55
CA LYS A 65 -1.58 0.01 12.13
C LYS A 65 -3.03 -0.29 11.71
N ASP A 66 -3.99 0.19 12.51
CA ASP A 66 -5.43 -0.05 12.33
C ASP A 66 -5.80 -1.54 12.11
N GLY A 67 -5.05 -2.45 12.73
CA GLY A 67 -5.26 -3.89 12.69
C GLY A 67 -4.31 -4.63 11.74
N ALA A 68 -3.60 -3.94 10.84
CA ALA A 68 -2.59 -4.58 9.99
C ALA A 68 -1.41 -5.15 10.79
N GLY A 69 -1.09 -4.55 11.95
CA GLY A 69 -0.06 -5.03 12.86
C GLY A 69 -0.51 -6.19 13.76
N CYS A 70 -1.77 -6.63 13.68
CA CYS A 70 -2.25 -7.75 14.49
C CYS A 70 -1.55 -9.05 14.14
N GLY A 71 -1.03 -9.74 15.15
CA GLY A 71 -0.21 -10.93 14.97
C GLY A 71 1.28 -10.67 14.75
N ALA A 72 1.72 -9.41 14.64
CA ALA A 72 3.14 -9.09 14.51
C ALA A 72 3.94 -9.44 15.77
N CYS A 73 5.17 -9.92 15.58
CA CYS A 73 6.07 -10.31 16.66
C CYS A 73 7.18 -9.28 16.89
N PHE A 74 7.48 -9.03 18.16
CA PHE A 74 8.52 -8.10 18.58
C PHE A 74 9.42 -8.75 19.63
N GLN A 75 10.73 -8.56 19.49
CA GLN A 75 11.68 -8.83 20.57
C GLN A 75 11.79 -7.58 21.41
N ILE A 76 11.57 -7.69 22.73
CA ILE A 76 11.62 -6.59 23.68
C ILE A 76 12.58 -6.96 24.82
N ARG A 77 13.54 -6.09 25.12
CA ARG A 77 14.45 -6.24 26.28
C ARG A 77 14.42 -4.98 27.14
N CYS A 78 14.44 -5.14 28.46
CA CYS A 78 14.53 -4.00 29.37
C CYS A 78 15.99 -3.64 29.68
N LYS A 79 16.23 -2.37 29.99
CA LYS A 79 17.58 -1.79 30.11
C LYS A 79 18.21 -1.91 31.50
N ASN A 80 17.45 -2.24 32.53
CA ASN A 80 17.97 -2.39 33.89
C ASN A 80 18.81 -3.67 34.00
N GLU A 81 20.13 -3.56 33.91
CA GLU A 81 21.02 -4.73 33.87
C GLU A 81 21.00 -5.60 35.13
N ASP A 82 20.55 -5.10 36.29
CA ASP A 82 20.47 -5.88 37.53
C ASP A 82 19.34 -6.90 37.46
N ILE A 83 18.19 -6.49 36.90
CA ILE A 83 16.94 -7.28 36.86
C ILE A 83 16.74 -7.96 35.50
N CYS A 84 17.12 -7.29 34.40
CA CYS A 84 16.78 -7.66 33.03
C CYS A 84 17.77 -8.66 32.42
N SER A 85 17.24 -9.58 31.62
CA SER A 85 18.05 -10.42 30.74
C SER A 85 18.50 -9.65 29.49
N LYS A 86 19.67 -10.00 28.94
CA LYS A 86 20.16 -9.38 27.69
C LYS A 86 19.35 -9.79 26.46
N GLU A 87 18.78 -10.99 26.49
CA GLU A 87 17.95 -11.53 25.41
C GLU A 87 16.58 -10.86 25.38
N GLY A 88 15.96 -10.64 26.54
CA GLY A 88 14.60 -10.14 26.65
C GLY A 88 13.55 -11.21 26.33
N THR A 89 12.43 -10.80 25.74
CA THR A 89 11.28 -11.65 25.45
C THR A 89 10.74 -11.36 24.05
N THR A 90 10.23 -12.39 23.37
CA THR A 90 9.38 -12.18 22.20
C THR A 90 7.93 -12.02 22.65
N VAL A 91 7.21 -11.06 22.07
CA VAL A 91 5.77 -10.84 22.28
C VAL A 91 5.03 -10.78 20.95
N ILE A 92 3.72 -11.03 21.00
CA ILE A 92 2.82 -10.91 19.84
C ILE A 92 1.77 -9.82 20.07
N VAL A 93 1.54 -9.00 19.06
CA VAL A 93 0.52 -7.92 19.10
C VAL A 93 -0.87 -8.52 18.97
N THR A 94 -1.69 -8.34 19.99
CA THR A 94 -3.08 -8.85 20.04
C THR A 94 -4.10 -7.78 20.40
N ASP A 95 -3.65 -6.57 20.73
CA ASP A 95 -4.52 -5.48 21.13
C ASP A 95 -3.90 -4.12 20.79
N ARG A 96 -4.68 -3.06 20.94
CA ARG A 96 -4.29 -1.67 20.73
C ARG A 96 -4.05 -0.99 22.06
N ASN A 97 -2.89 -0.38 22.22
CA ASN A 97 -2.60 0.55 23.29
C ASN A 97 -3.02 1.97 22.88
N ASN A 98 -3.83 2.62 23.71
CA ASN A 98 -4.23 4.02 23.52
C ASN A 98 -3.49 4.98 24.47
N ASP A 99 -2.58 4.47 25.32
CA ASP A 99 -1.71 5.32 26.15
C ASP A 99 -0.55 5.86 25.31
N ASN A 100 -0.28 7.17 25.42
CA ASN A 100 0.79 7.84 24.71
C ASN A 100 2.15 7.77 25.44
N ARG A 101 2.20 7.17 26.63
CA ARG A 101 3.41 7.08 27.46
C ARG A 101 4.26 5.83 27.22
N THR A 102 3.69 4.82 26.56
CA THR A 102 4.35 3.53 26.32
C THR A 102 3.99 3.03 24.93
N ASP A 103 4.95 2.44 24.21
CA ASP A 103 4.62 1.83 22.91
C ASP A 103 3.93 0.49 23.07
N PHE A 104 4.18 -0.20 24.18
CA PHE A 104 3.53 -1.47 24.49
C PHE A 104 3.03 -1.55 25.93
N VAL A 105 1.90 -2.23 26.09
CA VAL A 105 1.45 -2.78 27.37
C VAL A 105 1.49 -4.30 27.26
N LEU A 106 2.33 -4.94 28.05
CA LEU A 106 2.57 -6.38 27.97
C LEU A 106 1.65 -7.14 28.93
N SER A 107 1.34 -8.37 28.58
CA SER A 107 0.86 -9.36 29.56
C SER A 107 1.90 -9.55 30.68
N SER A 108 1.48 -9.90 31.90
CA SER A 108 2.43 -10.24 32.98
C SER A 108 3.47 -11.27 32.57
N ARG A 109 3.09 -12.28 31.75
CA ARG A 109 4.04 -13.28 31.22
C ARG A 109 5.07 -12.67 30.28
N GLY A 110 4.63 -11.77 29.38
CA GLY A 110 5.54 -11.01 28.52
C GLY A 110 6.50 -10.17 29.36
N PHE A 111 5.97 -9.42 30.34
CA PHE A 111 6.77 -8.53 31.16
C PHE A 111 7.80 -9.27 32.03
N ILE A 112 7.39 -10.32 32.74
CA ILE A 112 8.29 -11.22 33.48
C ILE A 112 9.33 -11.84 32.54
N GLY A 113 8.94 -12.15 31.30
CA GLY A 113 9.81 -12.74 30.31
C GLY A 113 11.05 -11.92 29.97
N MET A 114 11.07 -10.61 30.27
CA MET A 114 12.25 -9.77 30.08
C MET A 114 13.29 -9.93 31.20
N ALA A 115 12.88 -10.39 32.39
CA ALA A 115 13.73 -10.49 33.57
C ALA A 115 14.69 -11.69 33.53
N LYS A 116 15.77 -11.61 34.31
CA LYS A 116 16.62 -12.76 34.62
C LYS A 116 15.81 -13.84 35.37
N LYS A 117 16.27 -15.09 35.27
CA LYS A 117 15.67 -16.20 36.02
C LYS A 117 15.65 -15.87 37.52
N GLY A 118 14.47 -15.98 38.14
CA GLY A 118 14.25 -15.66 39.55
C GLY A 118 13.84 -14.21 39.84
N MET A 119 14.07 -13.26 38.91
CA MET A 119 13.79 -11.82 39.10
C MET A 119 12.40 -11.39 38.61
N GLY A 120 11.48 -12.36 38.43
CA GLY A 120 10.16 -12.09 37.87
C GLY A 120 9.28 -11.18 38.73
N GLN A 121 9.40 -11.27 40.06
CA GLN A 121 8.67 -10.37 40.95
C GLN A 121 9.33 -8.99 41.00
N ASP A 122 10.65 -8.93 40.91
CA ASP A 122 11.39 -7.67 40.98
C ASP A 122 11.15 -6.79 39.77
N ILE A 123 11.05 -7.38 38.57
CA ILE A 123 10.66 -6.60 37.40
C ILE A 123 9.23 -6.05 37.53
N LEU A 124 8.27 -6.84 38.04
CA LEU A 124 6.89 -6.40 38.21
C LEU A 124 6.76 -5.20 39.17
N LYS A 125 7.64 -5.11 40.19
CA LYS A 125 7.69 -3.97 41.11
C LYS A 125 8.05 -2.65 40.41
N LEU A 126 8.70 -2.69 39.25
CA LEU A 126 9.01 -1.47 38.48
C LEU A 126 7.75 -0.79 37.94
N GLY A 127 6.69 -1.56 37.64
CA GLY A 127 5.45 -1.07 37.00
C GLY A 127 5.63 -0.71 35.53
N VAL A 128 6.61 0.15 35.23
CA VAL A 128 7.03 0.58 33.90
C VAL A 128 8.53 0.37 33.76
N ALA A 129 8.96 -0.18 32.62
CA ALA A 129 10.37 -0.41 32.32
C ALA A 129 10.80 0.32 31.05
N ASP A 130 11.99 0.92 31.08
CA ASP A 130 12.66 1.39 29.86
C ASP A 130 13.18 0.18 29.07
N VAL A 131 12.86 0.15 27.79
CA VAL A 131 13.13 -0.98 26.91
C VAL A 131 13.78 -0.57 25.60
N GLU A 132 14.30 -1.59 24.94
CA GLU A 132 14.57 -1.59 23.51
C GLU A 132 13.75 -2.69 22.85
N TYR A 133 13.21 -2.41 21.66
CA TYR A 133 12.47 -3.40 20.90
C TYR A 133 12.82 -3.37 19.42
N LYS A 134 12.56 -4.49 18.74
CA LYS A 134 12.65 -4.60 17.28
C LYS A 134 11.61 -5.59 16.78
N ARG A 135 11.11 -5.41 15.55
CA ARG A 135 10.25 -6.40 14.91
C ARG A 135 11.07 -7.65 14.63
N VAL A 136 10.50 -8.83 14.86
CA VAL A 136 11.13 -10.14 14.58
C VAL A 136 10.16 -11.05 13.83
N PRO A 137 10.64 -12.01 13.04
CA PRO A 137 9.75 -12.94 12.36
C PRO A 137 8.93 -13.74 13.38
N CYS A 138 7.63 -13.87 13.15
CA CYS A 138 6.83 -14.85 13.85
C CYS A 138 7.13 -16.24 13.30
N ASP A 139 7.63 -17.14 14.15
CA ASP A 139 7.89 -18.52 13.77
C ASP A 139 6.81 -19.44 14.34
N TYR A 140 6.08 -20.09 13.43
CA TYR A 140 5.01 -21.02 13.77
C TYR A 140 5.33 -22.47 13.40
N LYS A 141 6.56 -22.79 12.97
CA LYS A 141 7.13 -24.12 12.61
C LYS A 141 6.17 -25.17 12.05
N ASP A 142 5.31 -25.72 12.91
CA ASP A 142 4.40 -26.84 12.64
C ASP A 142 2.96 -26.39 12.32
N LYS A 143 2.72 -25.09 12.15
CA LYS A 143 1.41 -24.54 11.80
C LYS A 143 1.47 -23.80 10.49
N ASN A 144 0.52 -24.13 9.62
CA ASN A 144 0.18 -23.31 8.48
C ASN A 144 -0.65 -22.11 8.92
N LEU A 145 -0.69 -21.10 8.06
CA LEU A 145 -1.70 -20.06 8.11
C LEU A 145 -3.08 -20.72 8.18
N ALA A 146 -3.88 -20.35 9.16
CA ALA A 146 -5.21 -20.91 9.33
C ALA A 146 -6.28 -19.83 9.17
N VAL A 147 -7.44 -20.22 8.66
CA VAL A 147 -8.59 -19.33 8.46
C VAL A 147 -9.68 -19.75 9.42
N ARG A 148 -10.02 -18.88 10.36
CA ARG A 148 -11.16 -19.08 11.27
C ARG A 148 -12.37 -18.34 10.73
N VAL A 149 -13.51 -19.03 10.66
CA VAL A 149 -14.80 -18.38 10.36
C VAL A 149 -15.36 -17.76 11.64
N GLU A 150 -15.72 -16.49 11.59
CA GLU A 150 -16.24 -15.74 12.74
C GLU A 150 -17.72 -16.04 13.01
N GLU A 151 -18.11 -15.95 14.28
CA GLU A 151 -19.49 -16.19 14.74
C GLU A 151 -20.51 -15.23 14.11
N SER A 152 -20.06 -14.04 13.68
CA SER A 152 -20.87 -13.05 12.97
C SER A 152 -21.21 -13.45 11.53
N SER A 153 -20.57 -14.49 10.97
CA SER A 153 -20.83 -14.96 9.61
C SER A 153 -22.27 -15.49 9.46
N GLN A 154 -22.91 -15.17 8.34
CA GLN A 154 -24.28 -15.55 8.04
C GLN A 154 -24.35 -16.11 6.63
N LYS A 155 -24.22 -17.42 6.49
CA LYS A 155 -24.32 -18.08 5.19
C LYS A 155 -25.74 -17.94 4.61
N PRO A 156 -25.91 -17.61 3.30
CA PRO A 156 -24.88 -17.36 2.29
C PRO A 156 -24.54 -15.87 2.10
N ASN A 157 -25.06 -14.97 2.93
CA ASN A 157 -25.06 -13.53 2.65
C ASN A 157 -23.84 -12.78 3.19
N TYR A 158 -23.14 -13.35 4.17
CA TYR A 158 -22.04 -12.68 4.85
C TYR A 158 -21.02 -13.68 5.35
N LEU A 159 -19.75 -13.43 5.05
CA LEU A 159 -18.61 -14.20 5.52
C LEU A 159 -17.63 -13.24 6.19
N ALA A 160 -17.35 -13.50 7.46
CA ALA A 160 -16.27 -12.87 8.20
C ALA A 160 -15.27 -13.94 8.63
N VAL A 161 -13.99 -13.71 8.38
CA VAL A 161 -12.90 -14.62 8.74
C VAL A 161 -11.76 -13.88 9.38
N LYS A 162 -10.94 -14.58 10.16
CA LYS A 162 -9.63 -14.08 10.56
C LYS A 162 -8.54 -15.07 10.23
N PHE A 163 -7.36 -14.53 9.92
CA PHE A 163 -6.16 -15.31 9.67
C PHE A 163 -5.41 -15.51 10.98
N LEU A 164 -5.00 -16.74 11.24
CA LEU A 164 -4.22 -17.13 12.41
C LEU A 164 -2.87 -17.68 11.94
N TYR A 165 -1.85 -17.58 12.80
CA TYR A 165 -0.51 -18.14 12.54
C TYR A 165 0.17 -17.55 11.30
N GLN A 166 0.01 -16.25 11.07
CA GLN A 166 0.71 -15.53 10.01
C GLN A 166 2.20 -15.41 10.35
N GLY A 167 3.04 -16.22 9.69
CA GLY A 167 4.48 -16.27 9.96
C GLY A 167 5.29 -15.16 9.27
N GLY A 168 6.58 -15.12 9.60
CA GLY A 168 7.52 -14.14 9.04
C GLY A 168 7.41 -12.75 9.68
N GLN A 169 8.09 -11.76 9.09
CA GLN A 169 7.92 -10.34 9.41
C GLN A 169 6.95 -9.73 8.40
N THR A 170 5.69 -10.14 8.46
CA THR A 170 4.75 -9.87 7.37
C THR A 170 3.48 -9.16 7.80
N GLU A 171 2.76 -8.57 6.84
CA GLU A 171 1.42 -7.99 7.00
C GLU A 171 0.52 -8.44 5.83
N ILE A 172 -0.63 -9.04 6.11
CA ILE A 172 -1.66 -9.26 5.08
C ILE A 172 -2.35 -7.92 4.83
N VAL A 173 -2.25 -7.35 3.64
CA VAL A 173 -2.77 -6.01 3.30
C VAL A 173 -3.99 -6.03 2.37
N ALA A 174 -4.24 -7.15 1.68
CA ALA A 174 -5.43 -7.37 0.86
C ALA A 174 -5.79 -8.85 0.83
N VAL A 175 -7.09 -9.15 0.74
CA VAL A 175 -7.61 -10.52 0.69
C VAL A 175 -8.74 -10.57 -0.33
N ASP A 176 -8.69 -11.56 -1.22
CA ASP A 176 -9.80 -11.93 -2.09
C ASP A 176 -10.25 -13.37 -1.79
N VAL A 177 -11.53 -13.63 -2.02
CA VAL A 177 -12.16 -14.95 -1.90
C VAL A 177 -12.86 -15.32 -3.21
N ALA A 178 -12.75 -16.59 -3.61
CA ALA A 178 -13.46 -17.14 -4.76
C ALA A 178 -13.97 -18.55 -4.45
N GLN A 179 -14.91 -19.04 -5.26
CA GLN A 179 -15.22 -20.46 -5.31
C GLN A 179 -14.00 -21.22 -5.85
N VAL A 180 -13.68 -22.39 -5.30
CA VAL A 180 -12.60 -23.26 -5.79
C VAL A 180 -12.81 -23.56 -7.28
N GLY A 181 -11.78 -23.35 -8.09
CA GLY A 181 -11.81 -23.53 -9.55
C GLY A 181 -12.37 -22.35 -10.34
N SER A 182 -12.90 -21.32 -9.67
CA SER A 182 -13.40 -20.10 -10.33
C SER A 182 -12.31 -19.03 -10.45
N SER A 183 -12.38 -18.26 -11.54
CA SER A 183 -11.59 -17.03 -11.74
C SER A 183 -12.30 -15.77 -11.22
N ASN A 184 -13.53 -15.89 -10.72
CA ASN A 184 -14.34 -14.77 -10.24
C ASN A 184 -14.02 -14.47 -8.77
N TRP A 185 -13.03 -13.60 -8.56
CA TRP A 185 -12.57 -13.18 -7.24
C TRP A 185 -13.42 -12.03 -6.67
N ASN A 186 -13.83 -12.17 -5.41
CA ASN A 186 -14.47 -11.12 -4.63
C ASN A 186 -13.49 -10.60 -3.58
N PHE A 187 -13.25 -9.30 -3.58
CA PHE A 187 -12.46 -8.66 -2.52
C PHE A 187 -13.15 -8.75 -1.16
N MET A 188 -12.34 -8.94 -0.12
CA MET A 188 -12.73 -8.87 1.29
C MET A 188 -12.20 -7.59 1.92
N THR A 189 -12.99 -6.95 2.78
CA THR A 189 -12.60 -5.73 3.49
C THR A 189 -12.10 -6.08 4.88
N ARG A 190 -11.03 -5.45 5.36
CA ARG A 190 -10.67 -5.54 6.78
C ARG A 190 -11.72 -4.78 7.59
N ASN A 191 -12.48 -5.49 8.40
CA ASN A 191 -13.53 -4.91 9.23
C ASN A 191 -12.93 -4.24 10.48
N TYR A 192 -12.17 -5.00 11.26
CA TYR A 192 -11.37 -4.52 12.39
C TYR A 192 -10.27 -5.53 12.71
N GLY A 193 -9.15 -5.08 13.26
CA GLY A 193 -8.09 -5.98 13.71
C GLY A 193 -7.61 -6.95 12.63
N ALA A 194 -7.63 -8.24 12.94
CA ALA A 194 -7.31 -9.32 12.01
C ALA A 194 -8.53 -9.86 11.22
N VAL A 195 -9.72 -9.27 11.38
CA VAL A 195 -10.98 -9.75 10.79
C VAL A 195 -11.21 -9.14 9.41
N TRP A 196 -11.46 -10.01 8.43
CA TRP A 196 -11.78 -9.69 7.04
C TRP A 196 -13.19 -10.16 6.70
N ASP A 197 -13.96 -9.38 5.97
CA ASP A 197 -15.32 -9.74 5.61
C ASP A 197 -15.73 -9.45 4.16
N THR A 198 -16.81 -10.09 3.73
CA THR A 198 -17.48 -9.78 2.47
C THR A 198 -18.96 -10.15 2.54
N SER A 199 -19.80 -9.34 1.90
CA SER A 199 -21.22 -9.65 1.65
C SER A 199 -21.46 -10.37 0.32
N ARG A 200 -20.40 -10.57 -0.48
CA ARG A 200 -20.45 -11.30 -1.77
C ARG A 200 -19.82 -12.67 -1.61
N VAL A 201 -20.43 -13.52 -0.79
CA VAL A 201 -19.90 -14.85 -0.50
C VAL A 201 -20.05 -15.74 -1.74
N PRO A 202 -18.97 -16.32 -2.28
CA PRO A 202 -19.08 -17.27 -3.38
C PRO A 202 -19.83 -18.54 -2.96
N ASN A 203 -20.47 -19.20 -3.93
CA ASN A 203 -21.12 -20.49 -3.69
C ASN A 203 -20.07 -21.62 -3.64
N GLY A 204 -20.33 -22.67 -2.86
CA GLY A 204 -19.46 -23.84 -2.80
C GLY A 204 -18.23 -23.67 -1.90
N ALA A 205 -17.23 -24.54 -2.10
CA ALA A 205 -15.96 -24.48 -1.37
C ALA A 205 -15.17 -23.22 -1.78
N LEU A 206 -14.44 -22.63 -0.84
CA LEU A 206 -13.80 -21.33 -0.99
C LEU A 206 -12.27 -21.43 -0.96
N GLN A 207 -11.67 -20.63 -1.83
CA GLN A 207 -10.24 -20.36 -1.92
C GLN A 207 -9.97 -18.89 -1.63
N PHE A 208 -8.77 -18.61 -1.12
CA PHE A 208 -8.34 -17.25 -0.76
C PHE A 208 -7.04 -16.92 -1.46
N ARG A 209 -6.91 -15.67 -1.91
CA ARG A 209 -5.60 -15.12 -2.22
C ARG A 209 -5.41 -13.84 -1.44
N MET A 210 -4.17 -13.55 -1.08
CA MET A 210 -3.84 -12.42 -0.24
C MET A 210 -2.55 -11.76 -0.67
N VAL A 211 -2.50 -10.44 -0.57
CA VAL A 211 -1.25 -9.69 -0.70
C VAL A 211 -0.62 -9.61 0.67
N VAL A 212 0.59 -10.13 0.78
CA VAL A 212 1.39 -10.12 2.00
C VAL A 212 2.59 -9.22 1.76
N THR A 213 2.83 -8.26 2.64
CA THR A 213 4.01 -7.39 2.58
C THR A 213 5.04 -7.78 3.62
N SER A 214 6.33 -7.61 3.31
CA SER A 214 7.44 -7.73 4.26
C SER A 214 8.36 -6.52 4.09
N GLY A 215 7.99 -5.39 4.71
CA GLY A 215 8.54 -4.08 4.37
C GLY A 215 7.82 -3.47 3.16
N PHE A 216 8.58 -3.02 2.15
CA PHE A 216 8.03 -2.38 0.95
C PHE A 216 7.49 -3.34 -0.13
N ASP A 217 7.92 -4.61 -0.12
CA ASP A 217 7.56 -5.57 -1.17
C ASP A 217 6.25 -6.28 -0.84
N GLY A 218 5.32 -6.32 -1.79
CA GLY A 218 4.05 -7.05 -1.70
C GLY A 218 4.03 -8.28 -2.61
N LYS A 219 3.68 -9.45 -2.05
CA LYS A 219 3.64 -10.74 -2.75
C LYS A 219 2.28 -11.40 -2.61
N TRP A 220 1.79 -12.02 -3.69
CA TRP A 220 0.56 -12.80 -3.67
C TRP A 220 0.80 -14.20 -3.09
N TYR A 221 -0.05 -14.57 -2.13
CA TYR A 221 -0.17 -15.91 -1.58
C TYR A 221 -1.55 -16.47 -1.93
N TRP A 222 -1.62 -17.73 -2.36
CA TRP A 222 -2.86 -18.36 -2.82
C TRP A 222 -3.14 -19.67 -2.09
N ALA A 223 -4.17 -19.65 -1.24
CA ALA A 223 -4.69 -20.81 -0.53
C ALA A 223 -5.86 -21.42 -1.32
N LYS A 224 -5.59 -22.52 -2.03
CA LYS A 224 -6.44 -23.04 -3.10
C LYS A 224 -7.72 -23.76 -2.66
N ASN A 225 -7.79 -24.29 -1.45
CA ASN A 225 -8.97 -25.02 -0.96
C ASN A 225 -8.99 -24.96 0.58
N VAL A 226 -9.66 -23.96 1.13
CA VAL A 226 -9.58 -23.66 2.57
C VAL A 226 -10.90 -23.92 3.28
N LEU A 227 -11.99 -23.29 2.83
CA LEU A 227 -13.30 -23.49 3.44
C LEU A 227 -14.12 -24.48 2.60
N PRO A 228 -14.64 -25.57 3.19
CA PRO A 228 -15.55 -26.45 2.47
C PRO A 228 -16.87 -25.74 2.19
N ALA A 229 -17.68 -26.27 1.28
CA ALA A 229 -18.96 -25.63 0.92
C ALA A 229 -19.88 -25.45 2.12
N ASP A 230 -19.83 -26.34 3.11
CA ASP A 230 -20.60 -26.36 4.35
C ASP A 230 -19.81 -25.82 5.56
N TRP A 231 -18.91 -24.86 5.32
CA TRP A 231 -18.14 -24.22 6.39
C TRP A 231 -19.02 -23.76 7.56
N LYS A 232 -18.46 -23.80 8.77
CA LYS A 232 -19.18 -23.57 10.03
C LYS A 232 -18.56 -22.43 10.80
N ASN A 233 -19.40 -21.61 11.41
CA ASN A 233 -18.98 -20.56 12.32
C ASN A 233 -18.15 -21.15 13.47
N GLY A 234 -17.11 -20.43 13.87
CA GLY A 234 -16.23 -20.81 14.95
C GLY A 234 -15.22 -21.92 14.64
N VAL A 235 -15.22 -22.46 13.42
CA VAL A 235 -14.26 -23.49 13.00
C VAL A 235 -13.01 -22.87 12.39
N ILE A 236 -11.85 -23.50 12.67
CA ILE A 236 -10.54 -23.14 12.14
C ILE A 236 -10.18 -24.13 11.04
N TYR A 237 -9.85 -23.61 9.86
CA TYR A 237 -9.48 -24.39 8.68
C TYR A 237 -8.01 -24.14 8.32
N ASP A 238 -7.27 -25.20 8.05
CA ASP A 238 -5.89 -25.11 7.58
C ASP A 238 -5.84 -24.67 6.13
N SER A 239 -4.99 -23.70 5.79
CA SER A 239 -4.88 -23.19 4.41
C SER A 239 -3.86 -23.93 3.54
N GLY A 240 -3.00 -24.76 4.15
CA GLY A 240 -1.84 -25.39 3.52
C GLY A 240 -0.69 -24.44 3.21
N LEU A 241 -0.79 -23.16 3.57
CA LEU A 241 0.25 -22.16 3.33
C LEU A 241 1.10 -21.90 4.56
N GLN A 242 2.42 -21.82 4.36
CA GLN A 242 3.34 -21.28 5.34
C GLN A 242 3.99 -20.02 4.79
N ILE A 243 3.90 -18.93 5.54
CA ILE A 243 4.49 -17.63 5.19
C ILE A 243 5.72 -17.43 6.08
N THR A 244 6.88 -17.19 5.47
CA THR A 244 8.16 -17.06 6.18
C THR A 244 8.97 -15.84 5.73
N ASP A 245 8.40 -14.95 4.92
CA ASP A 245 9.11 -13.78 4.40
C ASP A 245 9.59 -12.87 5.54
N ILE A 246 10.74 -12.23 5.33
CA ILE A 246 11.41 -11.36 6.30
C ILE A 246 11.65 -10.03 5.61
N ALA A 247 11.39 -8.92 6.31
CA ALA A 247 11.60 -7.59 5.76
C ALA A 247 13.07 -7.39 5.39
N GLN A 248 13.35 -6.92 4.17
CA GLN A 248 14.72 -6.73 3.65
C GLN A 248 15.32 -5.35 3.96
N GLU A 249 14.59 -4.49 4.68
CA GLU A 249 15.01 -3.12 4.97
C GLU A 249 16.33 -3.05 5.75
N GLY A 250 17.22 -2.13 5.35
CA GLY A 250 18.47 -1.84 6.04
C GLY A 250 18.33 -0.71 7.07
N CYS A 251 19.01 -0.83 8.20
CA CYS A 251 19.17 0.28 9.14
C CYS A 251 20.39 1.12 8.76
N SER A 252 20.23 2.42 8.58
CA SER A 252 21.38 3.33 8.48
C SER A 252 22.11 3.36 9.82
N THR A 253 23.39 2.97 9.82
CA THR A 253 24.25 2.98 11.01
C THR A 253 24.56 4.42 11.44
N SER A 254 23.70 4.99 12.26
CA SER A 254 24.00 6.16 13.09
C SER A 254 23.79 5.80 14.56
N ALA A 255 24.45 4.74 15.02
CA ALA A 255 24.68 4.45 16.44
C ALA A 255 25.84 3.44 16.59
N GLY A 256 27.00 3.93 17.05
CA GLY A 256 28.04 3.14 17.73
C GLY A 256 28.84 2.15 16.89
N ILE A 257 30.06 2.54 16.53
CA ILE A 257 31.12 1.73 15.93
C ILE A 257 31.61 0.62 16.91
N TRP A 258 31.84 -0.58 16.40
CA TRP A 258 33.02 -1.40 16.76
C TRP A 258 33.84 -1.64 15.47
N LEU A 259 35.10 -1.20 15.49
CA LEU A 259 36.09 -1.25 14.40
C LEU A 259 36.53 -2.71 14.12
N SER A 260 36.97 -3.08 12.90
CA SER A 260 38.38 -3.00 12.49
C SER A 260 38.62 -3.14 10.96
N PHE A 261 39.28 -2.10 10.42
CA PHE A 261 40.08 -1.82 9.19
C PHE A 261 40.98 -2.91 8.52
N PRO A 262 41.74 -2.66 7.41
CA PRO A 262 41.62 -1.65 6.30
C PRO A 262 42.07 -2.07 4.86
N SER A 263 41.90 -1.12 3.92
CA SER A 263 42.78 -0.74 2.75
C SER A 263 42.77 -1.53 1.44
N ALA A 264 42.32 -0.90 0.34
CA ALA A 264 43.20 -0.17 -0.60
C ALA A 264 42.43 0.35 -1.84
N VAL A 265 42.64 1.63 -2.17
CA VAL A 265 42.39 2.25 -3.48
C VAL A 265 43.72 2.86 -3.93
N PRO A 266 43.99 2.92 -5.24
CA PRO A 266 44.60 4.13 -5.76
C PRO A 266 43.82 4.75 -6.92
N SER A 267 43.87 6.08 -6.87
CA SER A 267 43.46 7.10 -7.84
C SER A 267 43.98 6.90 -9.26
N LEU A 268 43.33 7.54 -10.24
CA LEU A 268 43.99 8.62 -11.02
C LEU A 268 42.99 9.42 -11.87
N SER A 269 43.24 10.72 -11.85
CA SER A 269 42.68 11.83 -12.62
C SER A 269 42.90 11.71 -14.12
N HIS A 270 42.01 12.32 -14.92
CA HIS A 270 42.44 13.35 -15.88
C HIS A 270 41.30 14.27 -16.33
N LEU A 271 41.67 15.55 -16.41
CA LEU A 271 40.91 16.74 -16.79
C LEU A 271 40.91 16.99 -18.31
N SER A 272 40.05 17.95 -18.69
CA SER A 272 40.09 18.85 -19.85
C SER A 272 39.39 18.35 -21.12
N ALA A 273 38.76 19.18 -21.96
CA ALA A 273 38.25 20.55 -21.86
C ALA A 273 37.42 20.77 -23.15
N TYR A 274 36.42 21.65 -23.06
CA TYR A 274 35.73 22.24 -24.21
C TYR A 274 36.71 22.99 -25.14
N PRO A 275 36.32 23.24 -26.40
CA PRO A 275 35.89 24.61 -26.68
C PRO A 275 34.66 24.71 -27.58
N SER A 276 33.86 25.70 -27.21
CA SER A 276 32.86 26.42 -27.99
C SER A 276 33.47 27.20 -29.17
N SER A 277 32.75 27.29 -30.28
CA SER A 277 32.85 28.46 -31.17
C SER A 277 31.55 28.68 -31.93
N SER A 278 30.93 29.83 -31.66
CA SER A 278 29.94 30.52 -32.47
C SER A 278 30.58 31.18 -33.69
N SER A 279 29.90 31.23 -34.83
CA SER A 279 29.83 32.46 -35.65
C SER A 279 28.73 32.36 -36.71
N SER A 280 27.98 33.44 -36.79
CA SER A 280 26.98 33.83 -37.79
C SER A 280 27.63 34.17 -39.13
N THR A 281 26.83 34.21 -40.22
CA THR A 281 26.52 35.42 -41.02
C THR A 281 25.85 35.07 -42.37
N THR A 282 24.64 35.62 -42.56
CA THR A 282 23.85 36.01 -43.77
C THR A 282 24.18 35.48 -45.17
N ALA A 283 23.16 35.14 -45.99
CA ALA A 283 22.39 36.12 -46.81
C ALA A 283 21.37 35.44 -47.76
N ASN A 284 20.17 36.04 -47.78
CA ASN A 284 19.22 36.25 -48.88
C ASN A 284 19.04 35.20 -50.01
N ASN A 285 17.79 34.75 -50.18
CA ASN A 285 17.11 34.99 -51.45
C ASN A 285 15.58 35.09 -51.31
N THR A 286 15.04 36.18 -51.80
CA THR A 286 13.62 36.51 -51.93
C THR A 286 13.00 35.79 -53.12
N ASN A 287 11.79 35.26 -52.98
CA ASN A 287 10.81 35.30 -54.05
C ASN A 287 9.38 35.27 -53.49
N ARG A 288 8.63 36.31 -53.87
CA ARG A 288 7.24 36.57 -53.51
C ARG A 288 6.40 36.26 -54.75
N ILE A 289 5.54 35.25 -54.67
CA ILE A 289 4.45 35.06 -55.63
C ILE A 289 3.13 35.16 -54.86
N HIS A 290 2.40 36.24 -55.14
CA HIS A 290 1.00 36.38 -54.82
C HIS A 290 0.20 35.43 -55.72
N SER A 291 -0.67 34.58 -55.16
CA SER A 291 -2.06 34.43 -55.66
C SER A 291 -2.85 33.37 -54.89
N THR A 292 -4.11 33.74 -54.66
CA THR A 292 -5.28 32.88 -54.44
C THR A 292 -5.45 32.24 -53.07
N VAL A 293 -6.23 32.95 -52.24
CA VAL A 293 -7.05 32.39 -51.17
C VAL A 293 -7.87 31.23 -51.73
N ARG A 294 -7.50 30.00 -51.37
CA ARG A 294 -8.40 28.84 -51.37
C ARG A 294 -8.53 28.42 -49.92
N GLU A 295 -9.68 28.77 -49.37
CA GLU A 295 -10.21 28.32 -48.09
C GLU A 295 -10.34 26.79 -48.14
N LYS A 296 -9.26 26.09 -47.79
CA LYS A 296 -9.33 24.66 -47.51
C LYS A 296 -10.01 24.52 -46.16
N ARG A 297 -11.33 24.29 -46.21
CA ARG A 297 -12.09 23.65 -45.14
C ARG A 297 -11.31 22.40 -44.74
N MET A 298 -10.57 22.52 -43.64
CA MET A 298 -9.86 21.39 -43.06
C MET A 298 -10.96 20.57 -42.39
N ASP A 299 -11.43 19.53 -43.07
CA ASP A 299 -12.21 18.49 -42.41
C ASP A 299 -11.34 17.99 -41.25
N GLU A 300 -11.64 18.44 -40.03
CA GLU A 300 -11.16 17.84 -38.79
C GLU A 300 -11.66 16.40 -38.78
N LYS A 301 -10.89 15.51 -39.42
CA LYS A 301 -10.98 14.09 -39.14
C LYS A 301 -10.74 13.95 -37.66
N LEU A 302 -11.81 13.67 -36.92
CA LEU A 302 -11.79 13.34 -35.50
C LEU A 302 -10.75 12.23 -35.29
N VAL A 303 -9.52 12.62 -34.90
CA VAL A 303 -8.46 11.65 -34.59
C VAL A 303 -8.93 10.95 -33.33
N LYS A 304 -9.39 9.71 -33.51
CA LYS A 304 -9.88 8.86 -32.43
C LYS A 304 -8.73 8.65 -31.45
N SER A 305 -8.94 9.03 -30.19
CA SER A 305 -7.96 8.81 -29.12
C SER A 305 -7.64 7.33 -28.97
N ARG A 306 -6.39 6.99 -28.58
CA ARG A 306 -6.03 5.62 -28.20
C ARG A 306 -6.53 5.24 -26.80
N PHE A 307 -6.96 6.23 -26.01
CA PHE A 307 -7.51 6.04 -24.68
C PHE A 307 -9.04 5.98 -24.73
N LYS A 308 -9.63 5.32 -23.74
CA LYS A 308 -11.07 5.35 -23.48
C LYS A 308 -11.37 6.06 -22.16
N ARG A 309 -10.53 5.87 -21.14
CA ARG A 309 -10.73 6.43 -19.80
C ARG A 309 -9.49 7.13 -19.29
N VAL A 310 -9.69 8.32 -18.73
CA VAL A 310 -8.63 9.12 -18.10
C VAL A 310 -8.90 9.26 -16.62
N CYS A 311 -7.91 8.90 -15.79
CA CYS A 311 -7.94 9.20 -14.37
C CYS A 311 -7.52 10.64 -14.12
N VAL A 312 -8.33 11.43 -13.42
CA VAL A 312 -7.95 12.79 -13.01
C VAL A 312 -7.80 12.85 -11.49
N PHE A 313 -6.57 13.13 -11.04
CA PHE A 313 -6.26 13.50 -9.66
C PHE A 313 -6.32 15.02 -9.54
N CYS A 314 -7.10 15.55 -8.60
CA CYS A 314 -7.25 16.99 -8.43
C CYS A 314 -7.75 17.36 -7.03
N GLY A 315 -7.60 18.64 -6.66
CA GLY A 315 -8.00 19.13 -5.35
C GLY A 315 -9.51 19.05 -5.09
N SER A 316 -9.87 18.68 -3.86
CA SER A 316 -11.21 18.90 -3.29
C SER A 316 -11.52 20.38 -3.06
N SER A 317 -10.50 21.23 -3.06
CA SER A 317 -10.60 22.70 -3.08
C SER A 317 -10.44 23.21 -4.52
N SER A 318 -11.09 24.34 -4.85
CA SER A 318 -10.92 25.04 -6.13
C SER A 318 -9.58 25.80 -6.24
N GLY A 319 -8.85 25.94 -5.12
CA GLY A 319 -7.72 26.85 -5.02
C GLY A 319 -8.15 28.33 -4.89
N LYS A 320 -7.16 29.22 -4.80
CA LYS A 320 -7.39 30.68 -4.59
C LYS A 320 -7.48 31.50 -5.88
N ARG A 321 -7.10 30.92 -7.03
CA ARG A 321 -7.05 31.60 -8.33
C ARG A 321 -8.02 30.92 -9.28
N ASP A 322 -8.79 31.71 -10.04
CA ASP A 322 -9.77 31.19 -11.00
C ASP A 322 -9.14 30.34 -12.11
N CYS A 323 -7.87 30.59 -12.45
CA CYS A 323 -7.15 29.84 -13.47
C CYS A 323 -7.15 28.33 -13.25
N TYR A 324 -7.22 27.85 -11.99
CA TYR A 324 -7.29 26.42 -11.70
C TYR A 324 -8.65 25.81 -12.05
N ARG A 325 -9.74 26.54 -11.76
CA ARG A 325 -11.09 26.12 -12.12
C ARG A 325 -11.26 26.15 -13.64
N GLU A 326 -10.80 27.21 -14.30
CA GLU A 326 -10.84 27.31 -15.77
C GLU A 326 -10.04 26.18 -16.42
N ALA A 327 -8.86 25.84 -15.91
CA ALA A 327 -8.07 24.71 -16.41
C ALA A 327 -8.78 23.36 -16.22
N ALA A 328 -9.54 23.16 -15.14
CA ALA A 328 -10.35 21.96 -14.96
C ALA A 328 -11.50 21.88 -15.98
N LEU A 329 -12.12 23.01 -16.33
CA LEU A 329 -13.15 23.10 -17.36
C LEU A 329 -12.58 22.93 -18.77
N ASP A 330 -11.42 23.50 -19.06
CA ASP A 330 -10.67 23.29 -20.31
C ASP A 330 -10.34 21.80 -20.47
N LEU A 331 -9.86 21.14 -19.41
CA LEU A 331 -9.58 19.71 -19.42
C LEU A 331 -10.84 18.91 -19.73
N ALA A 332 -11.95 19.19 -19.05
CA ALA A 332 -13.22 18.51 -19.31
C ALA A 332 -13.67 18.66 -20.77
N ARG A 333 -13.55 19.86 -21.35
CA ARG A 333 -13.87 20.11 -22.77
C ARG A 333 -13.01 19.28 -23.71
N GLU A 334 -11.70 19.18 -23.45
CA GLU A 334 -10.78 18.35 -24.24
C GLU A 334 -11.11 16.85 -24.13
N LEU A 335 -11.45 16.37 -22.93
CA LEU A 335 -11.87 14.98 -22.72
C LEU A 335 -13.15 14.67 -23.51
N VAL A 336 -14.16 15.52 -23.42
CA VAL A 336 -15.43 15.36 -24.15
C VAL A 336 -15.20 15.40 -25.66
N ALA A 337 -14.43 16.37 -26.17
CA ALA A 337 -14.13 16.50 -27.59
C ALA A 337 -13.46 15.24 -28.17
N LYS A 338 -12.63 14.57 -27.37
CA LYS A 338 -11.94 13.32 -27.74
C LYS A 338 -12.71 12.06 -27.37
N ARG A 339 -13.93 12.18 -26.82
CA ARG A 339 -14.78 11.07 -26.34
C ARG A 339 -14.08 10.21 -25.29
N LEU A 340 -13.42 10.86 -24.34
CA LEU A 340 -12.75 10.26 -23.21
C LEU A 340 -13.64 10.31 -21.98
N ASP A 341 -13.81 9.15 -21.36
CA ASP A 341 -14.53 9.00 -20.11
C ASP A 341 -13.63 9.39 -18.92
N LEU A 342 -14.25 9.90 -17.85
CA LEU A 342 -13.56 10.34 -16.64
C LEU A 342 -13.59 9.28 -15.54
N VAL A 343 -12.43 9.00 -14.95
CA VAL A 343 -12.30 8.31 -13.67
C VAL A 343 -11.72 9.30 -12.65
N TYR A 344 -12.30 9.40 -11.46
CA TYR A 344 -11.82 10.36 -10.45
C TYR A 344 -12.18 9.94 -9.02
N GLY A 345 -11.80 10.76 -8.03
CA GLY A 345 -11.96 10.49 -6.60
C GLY A 345 -13.39 10.53 -6.03
N GLY A 346 -14.41 10.82 -6.85
CA GLY A 346 -15.81 10.77 -6.42
C GLY A 346 -16.31 11.96 -5.57
N GLY A 347 -15.51 13.01 -5.40
CA GLY A 347 -15.91 14.22 -4.67
C GLY A 347 -16.83 15.15 -5.47
N SER A 348 -17.69 15.93 -4.81
CA SER A 348 -18.64 16.84 -5.47
C SER A 348 -18.22 18.31 -5.47
N ILE A 349 -17.10 18.65 -4.83
CA ILE A 349 -16.64 20.04 -4.60
C ILE A 349 -15.28 20.31 -5.23
N GLY A 350 -14.92 21.59 -5.35
CA GLY A 350 -13.62 22.01 -5.83
C GLY A 350 -13.38 21.70 -7.30
N LEU A 351 -12.12 21.40 -7.63
CA LEU A 351 -11.75 21.01 -9.00
C LEU A 351 -12.33 19.64 -9.36
N MET A 352 -12.46 18.74 -8.38
CA MET A 352 -13.13 17.44 -8.55
C MET A 352 -14.56 17.58 -9.04
N GLY A 353 -15.37 18.42 -8.37
CA GLY A 353 -16.74 18.69 -8.80
C GLY A 353 -16.80 19.37 -10.17
N SER A 354 -15.91 20.34 -10.40
CA SER A 354 -15.87 21.12 -11.65
C SER A 354 -15.59 20.25 -12.88
N VAL A 355 -14.57 19.38 -12.81
CA VAL A 355 -14.22 18.49 -13.94
C VAL A 355 -15.31 17.43 -14.16
N ALA A 356 -15.85 16.84 -13.10
CA ALA A 356 -16.88 15.82 -13.19
C ALA A 356 -18.18 16.36 -13.82
N GLN A 357 -18.66 17.52 -13.34
CA GLN A 357 -19.86 18.17 -13.88
C GLN A 357 -19.68 18.56 -15.34
N ALA A 358 -18.54 19.14 -15.72
CA ALA A 358 -18.29 19.55 -17.09
C ALA A 358 -18.19 18.36 -18.05
N VAL A 359 -17.53 17.26 -17.66
CA VAL A 359 -17.49 16.03 -18.48
C VAL A 359 -18.88 15.44 -18.64
N HIS A 360 -19.65 15.33 -17.55
CA HIS A 360 -20.98 14.77 -17.58
C HIS A 360 -21.96 15.62 -18.42
N ALA A 361 -21.92 16.94 -18.27
CA ALA A 361 -22.73 17.88 -19.06
C ALA A 361 -22.37 17.83 -20.55
N GLY A 362 -21.12 17.53 -20.89
CA GLY A 362 -20.68 17.28 -22.26
C GLY A 362 -21.05 15.89 -22.81
N GLY A 363 -21.76 15.07 -22.04
CA GLY A 363 -22.20 13.73 -22.44
C GLY A 363 -21.14 12.63 -22.27
N GLY A 364 -20.01 12.91 -21.60
CA GLY A 364 -19.01 11.91 -21.25
C GLY A 364 -19.43 11.05 -20.06
N HIS A 365 -18.97 9.80 -20.00
CA HIS A 365 -19.19 8.97 -18.83
C HIS A 365 -18.26 9.38 -17.69
N VAL A 366 -18.78 9.41 -16.46
CA VAL A 366 -18.03 9.75 -15.25
C VAL A 366 -18.13 8.60 -14.26
N LEU A 367 -16.98 8.13 -13.78
CA LEU A 367 -16.84 7.11 -12.73
C LEU A 367 -16.10 7.71 -11.53
N GLY A 368 -16.83 7.97 -10.45
CA GLY A 368 -16.27 8.36 -9.16
C GLY A 368 -15.97 7.14 -8.29
N ILE A 369 -14.77 7.03 -7.74
CA ILE A 369 -14.40 5.95 -6.81
C ILE A 369 -14.17 6.56 -5.44
N ILE A 370 -15.02 6.22 -4.48
CA ILE A 370 -15.04 6.83 -3.15
C ILE A 370 -15.00 5.79 -2.03
N PRO A 371 -14.12 5.93 -1.02
CA PRO A 371 -14.16 5.09 0.17
C PRO A 371 -15.44 5.32 0.95
N ARG A 372 -16.04 4.25 1.49
CA ARG A 372 -17.25 4.34 2.32
C ARG A 372 -17.11 5.34 3.48
N ALA A 373 -15.92 5.41 4.09
CA ALA A 373 -15.63 6.33 5.19
C ALA A 373 -15.62 7.83 4.79
N LEU A 374 -15.49 8.15 3.50
CA LEU A 374 -15.37 9.53 3.01
C LEU A 374 -16.64 10.06 2.34
N VAL A 375 -17.68 9.23 2.16
CA VAL A 375 -18.94 9.65 1.54
C VAL A 375 -19.51 10.91 2.22
N GLY A 376 -19.56 10.95 3.55
CA GLY A 376 -20.09 12.12 4.28
C GLY A 376 -19.19 13.37 4.27
N LYS A 377 -17.90 13.24 3.94
CA LYS A 377 -16.92 14.35 3.96
C LYS A 377 -16.62 14.91 2.58
N GLU A 378 -16.53 14.04 1.57
CA GLU A 378 -16.16 14.41 0.20
C GLU A 378 -17.38 14.58 -0.73
N ARG A 379 -18.56 14.11 -0.30
CA ARG A 379 -19.83 14.23 -1.03
C ARG A 379 -20.82 15.15 -0.32
N THR A 380 -20.47 16.43 -0.23
CA THR A 380 -21.32 17.46 0.39
C THR A 380 -22.47 17.94 -0.52
N GLY A 381 -22.49 17.52 -1.79
CA GLY A 381 -23.57 17.75 -2.76
C GLY A 381 -23.81 16.53 -3.66
N GLU A 382 -24.66 16.68 -4.68
CA GLU A 382 -24.90 15.61 -5.65
C GLU A 382 -23.68 15.36 -6.53
N THR A 383 -23.26 14.09 -6.62
CA THR A 383 -22.25 13.61 -7.57
C THR A 383 -22.89 13.24 -8.88
N VAL A 384 -22.19 13.51 -9.98
CA VAL A 384 -22.62 13.13 -11.34
C VAL A 384 -21.95 11.82 -11.77
N GLY A 385 -22.66 11.01 -12.57
CA GLY A 385 -22.15 9.74 -13.10
C GLY A 385 -22.24 8.55 -12.15
N GLU A 386 -21.55 7.45 -12.51
CA GLU A 386 -21.44 6.24 -11.70
C GLU A 386 -20.56 6.51 -10.48
N VAL A 387 -20.99 6.04 -9.31
CA VAL A 387 -20.17 6.08 -8.09
C VAL A 387 -19.92 4.67 -7.59
N ARG A 388 -18.65 4.28 -7.52
CA ARG A 388 -18.20 3.01 -6.96
C ARG A 388 -17.67 3.22 -5.54
N MET A 389 -18.39 2.67 -4.57
CA MET A 389 -17.97 2.65 -3.18
C MET A 389 -16.95 1.53 -2.91
N VAL A 390 -15.85 1.87 -2.25
CA VAL A 390 -14.77 0.94 -1.89
C VAL A 390 -14.51 0.90 -0.38
N GLY A 391 -13.81 -0.14 0.08
CA GLY A 391 -13.56 -0.39 1.50
C GLY A 391 -12.53 0.53 2.15
N GLY A 392 -11.62 1.12 1.36
CA GLY A 392 -10.58 2.00 1.89
C GLY A 392 -9.77 2.72 0.81
N MET A 393 -8.78 3.51 1.25
CA MET A 393 -7.96 4.35 0.35
C MET A 393 -7.09 3.55 -0.62
N HIS A 394 -6.51 2.42 -0.20
CA HIS A 394 -5.72 1.57 -1.11
C HIS A 394 -6.59 1.00 -2.24
N GLN A 395 -7.78 0.49 -1.91
CA GLN A 395 -8.70 -0.01 -2.92
C GLN A 395 -9.18 1.10 -3.84
N ARG A 396 -9.39 2.33 -3.33
CA ARG A 396 -9.73 3.51 -4.14
C ARG A 396 -8.70 3.73 -5.24
N LYS A 397 -7.42 3.82 -4.87
CA LYS A 397 -6.33 4.04 -5.83
C LYS A 397 -6.16 2.88 -6.81
N ALA A 398 -6.24 1.64 -6.33
CA ALA A 398 -6.16 0.45 -7.17
C ALA A 398 -7.29 0.40 -8.22
N GLU A 399 -8.53 0.69 -7.83
CA GLU A 399 -9.67 0.75 -8.75
C GLU A 399 -9.54 1.91 -9.74
N MET A 400 -9.08 3.09 -9.28
CA MET A 400 -8.84 4.24 -10.18
C MET A 400 -7.81 3.90 -11.24
N ALA A 401 -6.70 3.25 -10.85
CA ALA A 401 -5.67 2.80 -11.78
C ALA A 401 -6.14 1.68 -12.70
N ARG A 402 -6.93 0.72 -12.21
CA ARG A 402 -7.48 -0.38 -13.00
C ARG A 402 -8.42 0.12 -14.10
N HIS A 403 -9.23 1.13 -13.80
CA HIS A 403 -10.26 1.64 -14.69
C HIS A 403 -9.79 2.71 -15.70
N SER A 404 -8.49 3.03 -15.74
CA SER A 404 -7.97 4.16 -16.52
C SER A 404 -6.88 3.73 -17.49
N ASP A 405 -6.76 4.40 -18.63
CA ASP A 405 -5.73 4.14 -19.65
C ASP A 405 -4.55 5.13 -19.54
N CYS A 406 -4.80 6.31 -18.96
CA CYS A 406 -3.78 7.30 -18.60
C CYS A 406 -4.22 8.11 -17.37
N PHE A 407 -3.27 8.88 -16.81
CA PHE A 407 -3.43 9.67 -15.60
C PHE A 407 -3.12 11.14 -15.85
N ILE A 408 -3.92 12.04 -15.29
CA ILE A 408 -3.69 13.48 -15.28
C ILE A 408 -3.78 14.02 -13.85
N ALA A 409 -2.79 14.80 -13.44
CA ALA A 409 -2.83 15.57 -12.20
C ALA A 409 -3.09 17.05 -12.50
N LEU A 410 -4.22 17.56 -12.01
CA LEU A 410 -4.52 18.98 -11.88
C LEU A 410 -4.05 19.48 -10.50
N PRO A 411 -3.89 20.80 -10.31
CA PRO A 411 -3.53 21.38 -9.01
C PRO A 411 -4.34 20.80 -7.84
N GLY A 412 -3.65 20.44 -6.75
CA GLY A 412 -4.26 19.72 -5.64
C GLY A 412 -3.31 19.56 -4.45
N GLY A 413 -3.87 19.20 -3.29
CA GLY A 413 -3.09 19.09 -2.06
C GLY A 413 -2.30 17.77 -1.94
N TYR A 414 -1.97 17.39 -0.71
CA TYR A 414 -1.20 16.18 -0.42
C TYR A 414 -1.82 14.91 -1.01
N GLY A 415 -3.15 14.77 -1.00
CA GLY A 415 -3.81 13.60 -1.60
C GLY A 415 -3.53 13.46 -3.09
N THR A 416 -3.62 14.56 -3.84
CA THR A 416 -3.30 14.57 -5.28
C THR A 416 -1.83 14.26 -5.55
N LEU A 417 -0.92 14.78 -4.71
CA LEU A 417 0.51 14.48 -4.83
C LEU A 417 0.82 13.01 -4.50
N GLU A 418 0.16 12.45 -3.49
CA GLU A 418 0.31 11.05 -3.10
C GLU A 418 -0.17 10.10 -4.21
N GLU A 419 -1.34 10.37 -4.79
CA GLU A 419 -1.88 9.62 -5.93
C GLU A 419 -0.98 9.72 -7.17
N LEU A 420 -0.47 10.94 -7.46
CA LEU A 420 0.45 11.17 -8.58
C LEU A 420 1.78 10.43 -8.42
N LEU A 421 2.42 10.55 -7.25
CA LEU A 421 3.71 9.92 -7.00
C LEU A 421 3.60 8.39 -6.95
N GLU A 422 2.46 7.84 -6.50
CA GLU A 422 2.22 6.40 -6.53
C GLU A 422 2.17 5.85 -7.96
N VAL A 423 1.41 6.48 -8.87
CA VAL A 423 1.37 6.01 -10.28
C VAL A 423 2.68 6.24 -11.02
N ILE A 424 3.44 7.28 -10.69
CA ILE A 424 4.81 7.48 -11.22
C ILE A 424 5.71 6.35 -10.73
N THR A 425 5.63 5.99 -9.45
CA THR A 425 6.43 4.90 -8.87
C THR A 425 6.06 3.55 -9.50
N TRP A 426 4.78 3.29 -9.76
CA TRP A 426 4.35 2.07 -10.43
C TRP A 426 4.85 1.98 -11.87
N ALA A 427 4.85 3.09 -12.62
CA ALA A 427 5.50 3.16 -13.92
C ALA A 427 7.03 2.93 -13.81
N GLN A 428 7.68 3.51 -12.80
CA GLN A 428 9.11 3.33 -12.54
C GLN A 428 9.49 1.87 -12.29
N LEU A 429 8.61 1.13 -11.60
CA LEU A 429 8.75 -0.30 -11.30
C LEU A 429 8.31 -1.22 -12.45
N GLY A 430 7.81 -0.66 -13.57
CA GLY A 430 7.31 -1.43 -14.70
C GLY A 430 5.98 -2.16 -14.43
N ILE A 431 5.22 -1.72 -13.44
CA ILE A 431 3.89 -2.28 -13.10
C ILE A 431 2.85 -1.86 -14.15
N HIS A 432 3.02 -0.69 -14.77
CA HIS A 432 2.22 -0.27 -15.91
C HIS A 432 3.00 0.64 -16.86
N ASP A 433 2.56 0.65 -18.12
CA ASP A 433 3.07 1.51 -19.18
C ASP A 433 2.11 2.70 -19.49
N LYS A 434 1.14 2.97 -18.60
CA LYS A 434 0.12 4.01 -18.78
C LYS A 434 0.73 5.42 -18.67
N PRO A 435 0.45 6.34 -19.62
CA PRO A 435 0.99 7.70 -19.58
C PRO A 435 0.52 8.49 -18.35
N VAL A 436 1.41 9.30 -17.79
CA VAL A 436 1.13 10.20 -16.66
C VAL A 436 1.39 11.64 -17.07
N GLY A 437 0.44 12.53 -16.82
CA GLY A 437 0.48 13.93 -17.22
C GLY A 437 0.26 14.90 -16.05
N LEU A 438 1.03 15.98 -16.01
CA LEU A 438 0.85 17.09 -15.07
C LEU A 438 0.33 18.31 -15.83
N LEU A 439 -0.86 18.78 -15.46
CA LEU A 439 -1.41 20.03 -15.99
C LEU A 439 -0.87 21.19 -15.15
N ASN A 440 0.26 21.76 -15.59
CA ASN A 440 1.04 22.76 -14.86
C ASN A 440 0.48 24.18 -15.03
N VAL A 441 -0.70 24.40 -14.47
CA VAL A 441 -1.42 25.69 -14.53
C VAL A 441 -0.66 26.76 -13.74
N ASP A 442 -0.25 27.83 -14.42
CA ASP A 442 0.36 29.01 -13.81
C ASP A 442 1.51 28.65 -12.85
N GLY A 443 2.35 27.71 -13.32
CA GLY A 443 3.55 27.25 -12.64
C GLY A 443 3.33 26.43 -11.36
N TYR A 444 2.12 25.93 -11.09
CA TYR A 444 1.77 25.22 -9.86
C TYR A 444 2.76 24.09 -9.49
N TYR A 445 3.20 23.32 -10.47
CA TYR A 445 4.11 22.18 -10.29
C TYR A 445 5.60 22.54 -10.47
N ASN A 446 5.98 23.81 -10.68
CA ASN A 446 7.38 24.18 -10.96
C ASN A 446 8.34 23.67 -9.88
N TYR A 447 8.01 23.88 -8.60
CA TYR A 447 8.86 23.42 -7.50
C TYR A 447 8.93 21.89 -7.38
N LEU A 448 7.85 21.18 -7.71
CA LEU A 448 7.86 19.71 -7.77
C LEU A 448 8.76 19.23 -8.91
N LEU A 449 8.67 19.86 -10.09
CA LEU A 449 9.52 19.53 -11.23
C LEU A 449 10.99 19.79 -10.90
N THR A 450 11.32 20.94 -10.29
CA THR A 450 12.68 21.25 -9.83
C THR A 450 13.18 20.26 -8.77
N PHE A 451 12.32 19.83 -7.85
CA PHE A 451 12.68 18.81 -6.87
C PHE A 451 12.99 17.46 -7.53
N ILE A 452 12.19 17.05 -8.52
CA ILE A 452 12.43 15.83 -9.29
C ILE A 452 13.72 15.95 -10.10
N ASP A 453 13.99 17.10 -10.72
CA ASP A 453 15.26 17.36 -11.41
C ASP A 453 16.45 17.21 -10.44
N LYS A 454 16.33 17.77 -9.23
CA LYS A 454 17.36 17.61 -8.20
C LYS A 454 17.56 16.15 -7.78
N ALA A 455 16.48 15.38 -7.67
CA ALA A 455 16.56 13.96 -7.34
C ALA A 455 17.20 13.14 -8.47
N VAL A 456 17.09 13.57 -9.73
CA VAL A 456 17.85 13.02 -10.85
C VAL A 456 19.32 13.39 -10.72
N ASP A 457 19.63 14.66 -10.48
CA ASP A 457 21.01 15.14 -10.34
C ASP A 457 21.76 14.45 -9.18
N ASP A 458 21.05 14.15 -8.09
CA ASP A 458 21.59 13.44 -6.93
C ASP A 458 21.59 11.91 -7.07
N GLY A 459 21.11 11.39 -8.19
CA GLY A 459 21.14 9.95 -8.48
C GLY A 459 20.07 9.11 -7.78
N PHE A 460 19.06 9.73 -7.17
CA PHE A 460 17.90 9.02 -6.62
C PHE A 460 16.90 8.58 -7.69
N ILE A 461 16.85 9.30 -8.82
CA ILE A 461 16.03 8.96 -9.99
C ILE A 461 16.96 8.79 -11.19
N ARG A 462 16.83 7.69 -11.93
CA ARG A 462 17.62 7.50 -13.16
C ARG A 462 17.24 8.56 -14.20
N PRO A 463 18.19 9.10 -14.98
CA PRO A 463 17.89 10.06 -16.05
C PRO A 463 16.84 9.56 -17.05
N SER A 464 16.86 8.26 -17.38
CA SER A 464 15.84 7.59 -18.20
C SER A 464 14.44 7.75 -17.59
N GLN A 465 14.32 7.54 -16.29
CA GLN A 465 13.07 7.55 -15.53
C GLN A 465 12.50 8.95 -15.28
N ARG A 466 13.28 10.03 -15.51
CA ARG A 466 12.80 11.41 -15.45
C ARG A 466 11.65 11.70 -16.43
N HIS A 467 11.57 10.90 -17.50
CA HIS A 467 10.58 11.02 -18.56
C HIS A 467 9.38 10.07 -18.39
N ILE A 468 9.16 9.52 -17.19
CA ILE A 468 7.98 8.71 -16.86
C ILE A 468 6.67 9.50 -17.02
N PHE A 469 6.71 10.82 -16.80
CA PHE A 469 5.56 11.69 -16.95
C PHE A 469 5.86 12.87 -17.88
N VAL A 470 4.80 13.46 -18.43
CA VAL A 470 4.83 14.68 -19.24
C VAL A 470 4.17 15.84 -18.51
N SER A 471 4.56 17.07 -18.85
CA SER A 471 3.99 18.30 -18.28
C SER A 471 3.62 19.25 -19.42
N ALA A 472 2.49 19.96 -19.25
CA ALA A 472 2.07 21.03 -20.15
C ALA A 472 1.24 22.09 -19.40
N PRO A 473 1.25 23.35 -19.86
CA PRO A 473 0.54 24.45 -19.20
C PRO A 473 -0.97 24.48 -19.51
N ASN A 474 -1.44 23.75 -20.53
CA ASN A 474 -2.84 23.73 -20.96
C ASN A 474 -3.30 22.30 -21.34
N ALA A 475 -4.61 22.07 -21.29
CA ALA A 475 -5.21 20.75 -21.47
C ALA A 475 -4.96 20.15 -22.87
N LYS A 476 -5.10 20.96 -23.93
CA LYS A 476 -4.92 20.51 -25.31
C LYS A 476 -3.53 19.95 -25.55
N GLU A 477 -2.51 20.71 -25.15
CA GLU A 477 -1.11 20.28 -25.25
C GLU A 477 -0.83 19.06 -24.38
N LEU A 478 -1.38 19.00 -23.15
CA LEU A 478 -1.17 17.86 -22.26
C LEU A 478 -1.73 16.58 -22.87
N VAL A 479 -2.98 16.61 -23.34
CA VAL A 479 -3.62 15.43 -23.93
C VAL A 479 -2.88 15.00 -25.19
N GLN A 480 -2.41 15.94 -26.02
CA GLN A 480 -1.56 15.60 -27.16
C GLN A 480 -0.27 14.89 -26.73
N LYS A 481 0.45 15.41 -25.72
CA LYS A 481 1.67 14.76 -25.20
C LYS A 481 1.40 13.36 -24.64
N LEU A 482 0.23 13.13 -24.02
CA LEU A 482 -0.15 11.79 -23.55
C LEU A 482 -0.40 10.82 -24.70
N GLU A 483 -1.04 11.28 -25.79
CA GLU A 483 -1.26 10.46 -26.99
C GLU A 483 0.08 10.03 -27.61
N GLU A 484 1.03 10.97 -27.70
CA GLU A 484 2.38 10.78 -28.26
C GLU A 484 3.35 10.05 -27.30
N TYR A 485 2.97 9.86 -26.04
CA TYR A 485 3.83 9.26 -25.02
C TYR A 485 4.20 7.80 -25.36
N VAL A 486 5.51 7.55 -25.37
CA VAL A 486 6.10 6.20 -25.46
C VAL A 486 6.76 5.84 -24.13
N PRO A 487 6.40 4.69 -23.51
CA PRO A 487 6.97 4.27 -22.24
C PRO A 487 8.49 4.10 -22.31
N VAL A 488 9.19 4.62 -21.31
CA VAL A 488 10.64 4.48 -21.15
C VAL A 488 10.97 3.00 -20.91
N GLN A 489 11.68 2.36 -21.84
CA GLN A 489 12.21 1.00 -21.65
C GLN A 489 13.63 1.11 -21.11
N ASP A 490 13.83 0.84 -19.82
CA ASP A 490 15.18 0.76 -19.23
C ASP A 490 15.59 -0.73 -19.12
N GLY A 491 16.62 -1.13 -19.86
CA GLY A 491 17.06 -2.53 -19.99
C GLY A 491 17.54 -3.20 -18.69
N GLY A 492 17.56 -2.46 -17.57
CA GLY A 492 17.91 -2.96 -16.24
C GLY A 492 16.73 -3.32 -15.33
N VAL A 493 15.48 -3.06 -15.74
CA VAL A 493 14.28 -3.49 -15.00
C VAL A 493 13.59 -4.56 -15.82
N ALA A 494 13.72 -5.83 -15.42
CA ALA A 494 12.90 -6.89 -15.98
C ALA A 494 11.44 -6.47 -15.86
N LYS A 495 10.71 -6.35 -16.98
CA LYS A 495 9.27 -6.08 -16.96
C LYS A 495 8.64 -7.08 -16.00
N LEU A 496 8.10 -6.60 -14.88
CA LEU A 496 7.31 -7.40 -13.96
C LEU A 496 5.98 -7.72 -14.65
N ASN A 497 6.05 -8.65 -15.61
CA ASN A 497 4.93 -9.05 -16.44
C ASN A 497 4.10 -10.06 -15.64
N TRP A 498 3.16 -9.58 -14.83
CA TRP A 498 2.21 -10.43 -14.12
C TRP A 498 1.03 -10.84 -15.02
N THR A 499 1.31 -11.31 -16.25
CA THR A 499 0.38 -12.20 -16.94
C THR A 499 0.44 -13.54 -16.24
N VAL A 500 -0.63 -13.89 -15.54
CA VAL A 500 -0.84 -15.19 -14.90
C VAL A 500 -0.46 -16.31 -15.89
N GLU A 501 0.67 -16.98 -15.67
CA GLU A 501 0.98 -18.23 -16.34
C GLU A 501 -0.06 -19.25 -15.87
N ILE A 502 -1.02 -19.54 -16.73
CA ILE A 502 -1.90 -20.69 -16.61
C ILE A 502 -1.06 -21.88 -17.07
N GLU A 503 -0.36 -22.54 -16.15
CA GLU A 503 0.13 -23.89 -16.41
C GLU A 503 -1.09 -24.77 -16.74
N GLN A 504 -1.12 -25.30 -17.97
CA GLN A 504 -2.08 -26.34 -18.31
C GLN A 504 -1.83 -27.56 -17.41
N PRO A 505 -2.90 -28.19 -16.86
CA PRO A 505 -2.72 -29.34 -16.00
C PRO A 505 -2.05 -30.49 -16.76
N PRO A 506 -1.14 -31.25 -16.12
CA PRO A 506 -0.57 -32.44 -16.73
C PRO A 506 -1.68 -33.46 -17.06
N PRO A 507 -1.48 -34.31 -18.10
CA PRO A 507 -2.48 -35.31 -18.47
C PRO A 507 -2.75 -36.26 -17.29
N PRO A 508 -3.99 -36.72 -17.10
CA PRO A 508 -4.36 -37.53 -15.95
C PRO A 508 -3.57 -38.84 -15.93
N SER A 509 -2.85 -39.08 -14.83
CA SER A 509 -2.24 -40.37 -14.52
C SER A 509 -3.32 -41.44 -14.31
N PRO A 510 -3.07 -42.71 -14.70
CA PRO A 510 -4.08 -43.77 -14.70
C PRO A 510 -4.56 -44.08 -13.28
N THR A 511 -5.87 -44.33 -13.19
CA THR A 511 -6.64 -44.55 -11.96
C THR A 511 -6.14 -45.77 -11.19
N PRO A 512 -5.79 -45.66 -9.89
CA PRO A 512 -5.61 -46.81 -9.04
C PRO A 512 -6.97 -47.32 -8.55
N ALA A 513 -7.09 -48.65 -8.56
CA ALA A 513 -8.26 -49.41 -8.18
C ALA A 513 -8.76 -49.14 -6.75
N ALA A 514 -10.06 -49.37 -6.57
CA ALA A 514 -10.82 -49.22 -5.35
C ALA A 514 -10.13 -49.76 -4.08
N SER A 515 -10.09 -48.92 -3.03
CA SER A 515 -9.87 -49.37 -1.65
C SER A 515 -10.99 -48.88 -0.74
N LYS A 516 -11.53 -49.85 0.01
CA LYS A 516 -12.73 -49.88 0.85
C LYS A 516 -12.94 -48.66 1.77
N GLN A 517 -14.21 -48.26 1.87
CA GLN A 517 -14.77 -47.42 2.94
C GLN A 517 -14.44 -47.98 4.33
N VAL A 518 -13.95 -47.11 5.23
CA VAL A 518 -14.02 -47.29 6.67
C VAL A 518 -14.74 -46.07 7.24
N GLY A 519 -15.88 -46.31 7.87
CA GLY A 519 -16.76 -45.27 8.41
C GLY A 519 -16.19 -44.57 9.63
N PHE A 520 -16.34 -43.24 9.68
CA PHE A 520 -16.01 -42.44 10.86
C PHE A 520 -17.23 -42.33 11.79
N THR A 521 -17.04 -42.74 13.03
CA THR A 521 -17.98 -42.55 14.14
C THR A 521 -17.70 -41.20 14.79
N ALA A 522 -18.74 -40.39 15.02
CA ALA A 522 -18.66 -39.10 15.68
C ALA A 522 -18.28 -39.23 17.16
N LEU A 523 -17.25 -38.52 17.60
CA LEU A 523 -16.90 -38.39 19.03
C LEU A 523 -17.76 -37.29 19.68
N LYS A 524 -18.57 -37.72 20.65
CA LYS A 524 -19.40 -36.87 21.52
C LYS A 524 -18.54 -36.04 22.50
N LYS A 525 -19.05 -34.85 22.81
CA LYS A 525 -18.66 -33.95 23.91
C LYS A 525 -18.53 -34.72 25.23
N ALA A 526 -17.46 -34.43 25.98
CA ALA A 526 -17.39 -34.68 27.41
C ALA A 526 -17.47 -33.32 28.13
N GLU A 527 -18.53 -33.14 28.91
CA GLU A 527 -18.62 -32.16 30.00
C GLU A 527 -17.78 -32.67 31.17
N ILE A 528 -17.01 -31.79 31.81
CA ILE A 528 -16.54 -32.02 33.17
C ILE A 528 -16.77 -30.73 33.96
N ALA A 529 -17.62 -30.85 34.97
CA ALA A 529 -17.80 -29.92 36.06
C ALA A 529 -16.72 -30.16 37.13
N LEU A 530 -16.00 -29.09 37.50
CA LEU A 530 -15.68 -28.64 38.86
C LEU A 530 -14.77 -27.41 38.78
#